data_AF-A0A3M6Z1Q3-F1
#
_entry.id   AF-A0A3M6Z1Q3-F1
#
_cell.length_a   1.000
_cell.length_b   1.000
_cell.length_c   1.000
_cell.angle_alpha   90.00
_cell.angle_beta   90.00
_cell.angle_gamma   90.00
#
_symmetry.space_group_name_H-M   'P 1'
#
loop_
_entity.id
_entity.type
_entity.pdbx_description
1 polymer ?
#
loop_
_entity_poly.entity_id
_entity_poly.type
_entity_poly.pdbx_seq_one_letter_code
_entity_poly.pdbx_strand_id
1 'polypeptide(L)'
;MDEQIATFTAFTSATPQQAQQYLSLTDGNVEQAVELFFNSPDLGNQPPAQPAPAAGRDDPITIDDDEDDVQMTGSSAPQGASFEDDEAMARRLQEEMYGSGGGGGGGGGRGDVDPETGVRAPMARTTETLVGPGSGDWRDDPEEMNAAIFEQMQRRRQGAAGSSRAGIFNQREAPSIWANENEDDPGRRAAMSRATGGASDTSSKSTLLAQLFQPPFDLISRLPFSEARDEGKEEQKWIMVNVQDPSIFDCQVLNRDIWKNAQIKETLQEHFIFLQYNKDDPRGREYIQYYFANQRDMEDYYPHIAIVDPRTGEQVKTWSGSPAPKAADFLMDLHEFLDRYSLS
;
A
#
# COMPACT_ATOMS: atom_id res chain seq x y z
N MET A 1 43.14 20.62 11.41
CA MET A 1 42.05 21.08 10.54
C MET A 1 42.57 21.82 9.31
N ASP A 2 43.39 22.88 9.45
CA ASP A 2 43.90 23.65 8.29
C ASP A 2 44.77 22.85 7.31
N GLU A 3 45.61 21.93 7.81
CA GLU A 3 46.44 21.05 6.97
C GLU A 3 45.61 20.01 6.18
N GLN A 4 44.51 19.53 6.77
CA GLN A 4 43.56 18.62 6.13
C GLN A 4 42.74 19.34 5.05
N ILE A 5 42.36 20.59 5.31
CA ILE A 5 41.66 21.45 4.34
C ILE A 5 42.56 21.74 3.13
N ALA A 6 43.84 22.06 3.35
CA ALA A 6 44.80 22.28 2.29
C ALA A 6 45.03 21.02 1.44
N THR A 7 45.12 19.85 2.08
CA THR A 7 45.30 18.56 1.41
C THR A 7 44.06 18.20 0.59
N PHE A 8 42.86 18.30 1.16
CA PHE A 8 41.61 18.06 0.47
C PHE A 8 41.44 18.99 -0.74
N THR A 9 41.69 20.29 -0.56
CA THR A 9 41.61 21.30 -1.64
C THR A 9 42.61 21.02 -2.76
N ALA A 10 43.80 20.49 -2.43
CA ALA A 10 44.80 20.10 -3.42
C ALA A 10 44.36 18.89 -4.28
N PHE A 11 43.56 17.96 -3.73
CA PHE A 11 43.09 16.76 -4.44
C PHE A 11 41.75 16.97 -5.18
N THR A 12 40.82 17.74 -4.61
CA THR A 12 39.45 17.89 -5.15
C THR A 12 39.22 19.21 -5.89
N SER A 13 40.15 20.16 -5.81
CA SER A 13 40.00 21.54 -6.31
C SER A 13 38.75 22.29 -5.79
N ALA A 14 38.17 21.82 -4.68
CA ALA A 14 37.00 22.42 -4.04
C ALA A 14 37.35 23.72 -3.28
N THR A 15 36.35 24.51 -2.91
CA THR A 15 36.60 25.71 -2.10
C THR A 15 36.96 25.35 -0.65
N PRO A 16 37.75 26.19 0.07
CA PRO A 16 38.11 25.92 1.47
C PRO A 16 36.92 25.76 2.41
N GLN A 17 35.77 26.36 2.07
CA GLN A 17 34.51 26.26 2.81
C GLN A 17 33.83 24.90 2.62
N GLN A 18 33.84 24.38 1.38
CA GLN A 18 33.37 23.03 1.08
C GLN A 18 34.25 21.98 1.76
N ALA A 19 35.57 22.15 1.70
CA ALA A 19 36.52 21.28 2.39
C ALA A 19 36.24 21.17 3.90
N GLN A 20 35.90 22.29 4.56
CA GLN A 20 35.52 22.30 5.98
C GLN A 20 34.24 21.48 6.25
N GLN A 21 33.24 21.59 5.38
CA GLN A 21 31.97 20.89 5.54
C GLN A 21 32.12 19.38 5.36
N TYR A 22 32.83 18.93 4.32
CA TYR A 22 33.09 17.50 4.11
C TYR A 22 33.98 16.91 5.22
N LEU A 23 35.01 17.64 5.66
CA LEU A 23 35.85 17.21 6.78
C LEU A 23 35.13 17.22 8.13
N SER A 24 34.11 18.07 8.31
CA SER A 24 33.25 18.03 9.51
C SER A 24 32.33 16.81 9.51
N LEU A 25 31.89 16.35 8.34
CA LEU A 25 31.03 15.18 8.19
C LEU A 25 31.80 13.87 8.40
N THR A 26 33.10 13.85 8.06
CA THR A 26 33.97 12.68 8.16
C THR A 26 34.92 12.73 9.35
N ASP A 27 34.62 13.56 10.35
CA ASP A 27 35.38 13.71 11.61
C ASP A 27 36.89 13.91 11.39
N GLY A 28 37.26 14.71 10.38
CA GLY A 28 38.64 15.04 10.05
C GLY A 28 39.38 14.01 9.18
N ASN A 29 38.70 12.98 8.66
CA ASN A 29 39.30 12.01 7.75
C ASN A 29 39.24 12.50 6.28
N VAL A 30 40.42 12.81 5.72
CA VAL A 30 40.57 13.38 4.36
C VAL A 30 40.20 12.37 3.27
N GLU A 31 40.57 11.10 3.41
CA GLU A 31 40.34 10.09 2.37
C GLU A 31 38.83 9.83 2.18
N GLN A 32 38.11 9.67 3.29
CA GLN A 32 36.65 9.51 3.26
C GLN A 32 35.94 10.78 2.79
N ALA A 33 36.47 11.97 3.11
CA ALA A 33 35.92 13.22 2.60
C ALA A 33 36.04 13.30 1.08
N VAL A 34 37.18 12.87 0.51
CA VAL A 34 37.41 12.88 -0.94
C VAL A 34 36.48 11.90 -1.63
N GLU A 35 36.30 10.68 -1.10
CA GLU A 35 35.33 9.72 -1.63
C GLU A 35 33.90 10.24 -1.56
N LEU A 36 33.52 10.88 -0.45
CA LEU A 36 32.19 11.48 -0.28
C LEU A 36 31.95 12.65 -1.25
N PHE A 37 32.98 13.44 -1.55
CA PHE A 37 32.91 14.54 -2.53
C PHE A 37 32.67 14.02 -3.95
N PHE A 38 33.35 12.95 -4.37
CA PHE A 38 33.14 12.37 -5.70
C PHE A 38 31.82 11.61 -5.83
N ASN A 39 31.34 10.99 -4.75
CA ASN A 39 30.04 10.32 -4.74
C ASN A 39 28.86 11.30 -4.59
N SER A 40 29.07 12.47 -3.99
CA SER A 40 28.02 13.44 -3.69
C SER A 40 28.55 14.88 -3.66
N PRO A 41 28.77 15.50 -4.83
CA PRO A 41 29.35 16.86 -4.94
C PRO A 41 28.41 17.99 -4.48
N ASP A 42 27.13 17.71 -4.25
CA ASP A 42 26.10 18.72 -3.96
C ASP A 42 25.95 19.07 -2.47
N LEU A 43 26.56 18.28 -1.55
CA LEU A 43 26.53 18.58 -0.11
C LEU A 43 27.28 19.87 0.25
N GLY A 44 28.30 20.23 -0.53
CA GLY A 44 29.10 21.44 -0.31
C GLY A 44 28.45 22.74 -0.76
N ASN A 45 27.25 22.70 -1.36
CA ASN A 45 26.58 23.88 -1.90
C ASN A 45 25.37 24.34 -1.08
N GLN A 46 25.13 23.71 0.08
CA GLN A 46 24.05 24.09 0.98
C GLN A 46 24.49 25.23 1.92
N PRO A 47 23.78 26.38 1.96
CA PRO A 47 24.05 27.41 2.95
C PRO A 47 23.81 26.87 4.37
N PRO A 48 24.52 27.38 5.39
CA PRO A 48 24.41 26.87 6.76
C PRO A 48 22.98 27.03 7.27
N ALA A 49 22.33 25.92 7.60
CA ALA A 49 21.04 25.89 8.26
C ALA A 49 21.16 26.56 9.63
N GLN A 50 20.34 27.59 9.88
CA GLN A 50 20.24 28.24 11.18
C GLN A 50 19.70 27.23 12.22
N PRO A 51 20.27 27.17 13.44
CA PRO A 51 19.76 26.30 14.49
C PRO A 51 18.39 26.80 14.98
N ALA A 52 17.38 25.92 14.91
CA ALA A 52 16.07 26.17 15.49
C ALA A 52 16.18 26.32 17.02
N PRO A 53 15.53 27.32 17.64
CA PRO A 53 15.53 27.43 19.10
C PRO A 53 14.60 26.37 19.71
N ALA A 54 15.09 25.72 20.76
CA ALA A 54 14.31 24.85 21.62
C ALA A 54 13.24 25.68 22.36
N ALA A 55 11.98 25.56 21.94
CA ALA A 55 10.85 26.17 22.64
C ALA A 55 10.48 25.33 23.87
N GLY A 56 10.94 25.78 25.03
CA GLY A 56 10.30 25.48 26.32
C GLY A 56 8.88 26.04 26.30
N ARG A 57 7.92 25.20 26.68
CA ARG A 57 6.52 25.58 26.88
C ARG A 57 6.42 26.32 28.20
N ASP A 58 6.14 27.62 28.13
CA ASP A 58 5.33 28.39 29.09
C ASP A 58 5.33 29.86 28.61
N ASP A 59 4.23 30.29 27.98
CA ASP A 59 3.55 31.57 28.24
C ASP A 59 2.44 31.90 27.19
N PRO A 60 1.40 32.66 27.59
CA PRO A 60 0.06 32.65 26.98
C PRO A 60 -0.10 33.55 25.75
N ILE A 61 -0.95 33.11 24.81
CA ILE A 61 -1.33 33.85 23.59
C ILE A 61 -2.30 34.98 23.97
N THR A 62 -1.90 36.22 23.69
CA THR A 62 -2.78 37.39 23.64
C THR A 62 -3.49 37.43 22.29
N ILE A 63 -4.82 37.29 22.31
CA ILE A 63 -5.68 37.47 21.14
C ILE A 63 -6.06 38.96 21.12
N ASP A 64 -5.57 39.68 20.11
CA ASP A 64 -6.05 41.02 19.79
C ASP A 64 -7.39 40.89 19.03
N ASP A 65 -8.41 41.53 19.60
CA ASP A 65 -9.71 41.85 19.00
C ASP A 65 -9.52 42.86 17.87
N ASP A 66 -10.08 42.58 16.69
CA ASP A 66 -10.66 43.60 15.80
C ASP A 66 -11.59 42.93 14.77
N GLU A 67 -12.68 43.64 14.49
CA GLU A 67 -13.98 43.21 13.97
C GLU A 67 -14.02 43.08 12.42
N ASP A 68 -14.75 42.09 11.87
CA ASP A 68 -15.66 42.31 10.73
C ASP A 68 -16.48 41.04 10.38
N ASP A 69 -17.77 41.28 10.14
CA ASP A 69 -18.92 40.37 10.16
C ASP A 69 -19.19 39.66 8.81
N VAL A 70 -19.45 38.34 8.82
CA VAL A 70 -20.25 37.66 7.78
C VAL A 70 -21.14 36.56 8.38
N GLN A 71 -22.42 36.90 8.47
CA GLN A 71 -23.57 36.08 8.86
C GLN A 71 -23.62 34.70 8.20
N MET A 72 -23.84 33.67 9.03
CA MET A 72 -24.57 32.47 8.60
C MET A 72 -25.74 32.20 9.55
N THR A 73 -26.91 32.15 8.93
CA THR A 73 -28.23 32.09 9.52
C THR A 73 -28.61 30.66 9.87
N GLY A 74 -29.14 30.40 11.07
CA GLY A 74 -29.95 29.20 11.29
C GLY A 74 -30.00 28.66 12.72
N SER A 75 -31.20 28.76 13.32
CA SER A 75 -31.73 27.98 14.46
C SER A 75 -31.12 28.17 15.86
N SER A 76 -31.65 29.18 16.56
CA SER A 76 -32.21 29.10 17.93
C SER A 76 -31.70 28.01 18.88
N ALA A 77 -30.92 28.42 19.89
CA ALA A 77 -30.80 27.73 21.17
C ALA A 77 -32.13 27.72 21.95
N PRO A 78 -32.25 26.83 22.93
CA PRO A 78 -32.41 27.34 24.29
C PRO A 78 -31.27 26.86 25.19
N GLN A 79 -30.71 27.82 25.92
CA GLN A 79 -29.91 27.60 27.12
C GLN A 79 -30.77 26.96 28.22
N GLY A 80 -30.16 26.03 28.96
CA GLY A 80 -30.57 25.70 30.34
C GLY A 80 -30.97 24.25 30.61
N ALA A 81 -30.00 23.32 30.56
CA ALA A 81 -30.06 22.02 31.22
C ALA A 81 -28.59 21.56 31.37
N SER A 82 -27.98 21.83 32.53
CA SER A 82 -27.74 20.86 33.61
C SER A 82 -26.36 20.19 33.47
N PHE A 83 -25.29 20.95 33.78
CA PHE A 83 -23.98 20.35 34.09
C PHE A 83 -24.08 19.30 35.22
N GLU A 84 -25.13 19.37 36.04
CA GLU A 84 -25.47 18.33 37.04
C GLU A 84 -26.02 17.02 36.42
N ASP A 85 -26.67 17.05 35.25
CA ASP A 85 -27.12 15.81 34.57
C ASP A 85 -25.96 15.09 33.87
N ASP A 86 -25.02 15.83 33.30
CA ASP A 86 -23.85 15.26 32.63
C ASP A 86 -22.91 14.57 33.64
N GLU A 87 -22.73 15.16 34.82
CA GLU A 87 -21.92 14.55 35.89
C GLU A 87 -22.59 13.28 36.45
N ALA A 88 -23.92 13.28 36.62
CA ALA A 88 -24.67 12.11 37.06
C ALA A 88 -24.71 11.01 36.00
N MET A 89 -24.81 11.38 34.72
CA MET A 89 -24.75 10.46 33.58
C MET A 89 -23.34 9.88 33.42
N ALA A 90 -22.30 10.68 33.62
CA ALA A 90 -20.90 10.24 33.60
C ALA A 90 -20.58 9.28 34.76
N ARG A 91 -21.08 9.56 35.97
CA ARG A 91 -20.96 8.63 37.11
C ARG A 91 -21.65 7.30 36.84
N ARG A 92 -22.86 7.34 36.27
CA ARG A 92 -23.62 6.13 35.90
C ARG A 92 -22.93 5.32 34.80
N LEU A 93 -22.35 5.98 33.80
CA LEU A 93 -21.58 5.33 32.74
C LEU A 93 -20.29 4.69 33.29
N GLN A 94 -19.65 5.35 34.26
CA GLN A 94 -18.47 4.83 34.95
C GLN A 94 -18.81 3.64 35.85
N GLU A 95 -19.98 3.65 36.51
CA GLU A 95 -20.51 2.53 37.30
C GLU A 95 -20.96 1.35 36.42
N GLU A 96 -21.51 1.58 35.23
CA GLU A 96 -21.79 0.51 34.25
C GLU A 96 -20.50 -0.09 33.66
N MET A 97 -19.45 0.73 33.47
CA MET A 97 -18.18 0.28 32.89
C MET A 97 -17.26 -0.44 33.89
N TYR A 98 -17.36 -0.17 35.20
CA TYR A 98 -16.49 -0.74 36.24
C TYR A 98 -17.21 -1.49 37.38
N GLY A 99 -18.53 -1.37 37.53
CA GLY A 99 -19.30 -1.98 38.62
C GLY A 99 -19.96 -3.33 38.29
N SER A 100 -20.01 -3.73 37.01
CA SER A 100 -20.64 -4.99 36.60
C SER A 100 -19.65 -6.15 36.61
N GLY A 101 -19.45 -6.73 37.78
CA GLY A 101 -18.89 -8.07 37.92
C GLY A 101 -19.84 -9.13 37.34
N GLY A 102 -19.42 -9.75 36.22
CA GLY A 102 -19.77 -11.13 35.89
C GLY A 102 -20.69 -11.36 34.69
N GLY A 103 -20.13 -11.86 33.59
CA GLY A 103 -20.83 -12.80 32.71
C GLY A 103 -20.63 -12.67 31.19
N GLY A 104 -19.48 -13.16 30.67
CA GLY A 104 -19.31 -13.79 29.34
C GLY A 104 -19.35 -12.90 28.08
N GLY A 105 -18.38 -12.88 27.17
CA GLY A 105 -17.12 -13.62 27.02
C GLY A 105 -16.39 -13.23 25.72
N GLY A 106 -15.05 -13.29 25.76
CA GLY A 106 -14.10 -13.35 24.63
C GLY A 106 -13.70 -12.02 23.96
N GLY A 107 -12.44 -11.57 23.94
CA GLY A 107 -11.17 -12.07 24.46
C GLY A 107 -10.07 -11.06 24.08
N GLY A 108 -9.09 -10.81 24.98
CA GLY A 108 -7.92 -9.98 24.65
C GLY A 108 -7.35 -9.10 25.78
N GLY A 109 -6.77 -9.75 26.81
CA GLY A 109 -5.61 -9.27 27.58
C GLY A 109 -5.60 -7.84 28.14
N ARG A 110 -6.29 -7.60 29.27
CA ARG A 110 -6.04 -6.45 30.17
C ARG A 110 -6.17 -6.88 31.63
N GLY A 111 -5.24 -7.71 32.11
CA GLY A 111 -5.28 -8.26 33.48
C GLY A 111 -3.94 -8.33 34.19
N ASP A 112 -2.99 -7.45 33.87
CA ASP A 112 -1.61 -7.52 34.38
C ASP A 112 -1.14 -6.22 35.07
N VAL A 113 -2.05 -5.50 35.72
CA VAL A 113 -1.69 -4.36 36.59
C VAL A 113 -2.45 -4.51 37.91
N ASP A 114 -1.69 -4.73 38.98
CA ASP A 114 -2.23 -4.77 40.34
C ASP A 114 -2.74 -3.37 40.73
N PRO A 115 -4.02 -3.23 41.11
CA PRO A 115 -4.64 -1.93 41.36
C PRO A 115 -4.08 -1.19 42.60
N GLU A 116 -3.30 -1.84 43.47
CA GLU A 116 -2.68 -1.16 44.62
C GLU A 116 -1.27 -0.63 44.32
N THR A 117 -0.52 -1.25 43.41
CA THR A 117 0.90 -0.93 43.21
C THR A 117 1.26 -0.39 41.82
N GLY A 118 0.39 -0.54 40.81
CA GLY A 118 0.60 0.03 39.47
C GLY A 118 1.83 -0.51 38.70
N VAL A 119 2.56 -1.47 39.27
CA VAL A 119 3.71 -2.13 38.64
C VAL A 119 3.22 -3.40 37.96
N ARG A 120 3.62 -3.58 36.70
CA ARG A 120 3.29 -4.75 35.88
C ARG A 120 3.86 -6.01 36.52
N ALA A 121 3.03 -7.05 36.67
CA ALA A 121 3.49 -8.31 37.24
C ALA A 121 4.65 -8.90 36.41
N PRO A 122 5.69 -9.48 37.03
CA PRO A 122 6.77 -10.13 36.29
C PRO A 122 6.19 -11.29 35.48
N MET A 123 6.57 -11.36 34.19
CA MET A 123 6.04 -12.37 33.26
C MET A 123 6.21 -13.78 33.83
N ALA A 124 5.09 -14.48 34.01
CA ALA A 124 5.07 -15.84 34.53
C ALA A 124 5.85 -16.78 33.61
N ARG A 125 6.63 -17.70 34.20
CA ARG A 125 7.35 -18.74 33.44
C ARG A 125 6.34 -19.67 32.78
N THR A 126 6.17 -19.55 31.47
CA THR A 126 5.42 -20.51 30.66
C THR A 126 6.32 -21.69 30.33
N THR A 127 6.03 -22.86 30.88
CA THR A 127 6.60 -24.12 30.38
C THR A 127 5.60 -24.69 29.38
N GLU A 128 5.88 -24.53 28.08
CA GLU A 128 5.12 -25.23 27.06
C GLU A 128 5.40 -26.73 27.17
N THR A 129 4.38 -27.50 27.52
CA THR A 129 4.44 -28.96 27.41
C THR A 129 4.27 -29.29 25.92
N LEU A 130 5.35 -29.68 25.27
CA LEU A 130 5.40 -30.04 23.83
C LEU A 130 4.48 -31.21 23.45
N VAL A 131 3.77 -31.80 24.42
CA VAL A 131 2.94 -32.98 24.25
C VAL A 131 1.69 -32.86 25.14
N GLY A 132 0.49 -32.80 24.54
CA GLY A 132 -0.79 -32.68 25.25
C GLY A 132 -1.29 -34.01 25.85
N PRO A 133 -2.11 -33.97 26.91
CA PRO A 133 -2.72 -35.17 27.48
C PRO A 133 -3.69 -35.78 26.45
N GLY A 134 -3.26 -36.88 25.82
CA GLY A 134 -3.91 -37.45 24.64
C GLY A 134 -2.93 -37.85 23.53
N SER A 135 -1.63 -37.55 23.67
CA SER A 135 -0.56 -38.13 22.86
C SER A 135 -0.35 -39.61 23.19
N GLY A 136 -1.34 -40.44 22.85
CA GLY A 136 -1.12 -41.88 22.73
C GLY A 136 0.03 -42.13 21.76
N ASP A 137 0.84 -43.12 22.07
CA ASP A 137 2.06 -43.49 21.38
C ASP A 137 1.86 -43.54 19.86
N TRP A 138 2.41 -42.55 19.12
CA TRP A 138 2.38 -42.47 17.63
C TRP A 138 3.09 -43.65 16.93
N ARG A 139 3.48 -44.66 17.69
CA ARG A 139 4.22 -45.84 17.24
C ARG A 139 3.32 -46.99 16.77
N ASP A 140 2.04 -47.00 17.13
CA ASP A 140 1.16 -48.15 16.86
C ASP A 140 0.30 -48.04 15.59
N ASP A 141 0.09 -46.83 15.02
CA ASP A 141 -0.81 -46.67 13.87
C ASP A 141 -0.26 -45.75 12.74
N PRO A 142 0.19 -46.33 11.60
CA PRO A 142 0.75 -45.57 10.46
C PRO A 142 -0.24 -44.63 9.76
N GLU A 143 -1.55 -44.83 9.89
CA GLU A 143 -2.57 -44.04 9.18
C GLU A 143 -2.84 -42.70 9.86
N GLU A 144 -2.87 -42.64 11.19
CA GLU A 144 -3.06 -41.39 11.95
C GLU A 144 -1.84 -40.47 11.87
N MET A 145 -0.62 -41.02 11.87
CA MET A 145 0.61 -40.25 11.63
C MET A 145 0.60 -39.64 10.22
N ASN A 146 0.17 -40.39 9.20
CA ASN A 146 0.02 -39.86 7.86
C ASN A 146 -1.05 -38.77 7.80
N ALA A 147 -2.18 -38.91 8.51
CA ALA A 147 -3.21 -37.88 8.57
C ALA A 147 -2.72 -36.59 9.27
N ALA A 148 -2.01 -36.71 10.40
CA ALA A 148 -1.45 -35.58 11.14
C ALA A 148 -0.31 -34.88 10.37
N ILE A 149 0.57 -35.66 9.72
CA ILE A 149 1.62 -35.13 8.84
C ILE A 149 1.01 -34.48 7.60
N PHE A 150 -0.04 -35.06 7.01
CA PHE A 150 -0.76 -34.49 5.88
C PHE A 150 -1.44 -33.18 6.28
N GLU A 151 -2.11 -33.12 7.43
CA GLU A 151 -2.73 -31.89 7.96
C GLU A 151 -1.68 -30.81 8.29
N GLN A 152 -0.56 -31.18 8.91
CA GLN A 152 0.54 -30.26 9.19
C GLN A 152 1.22 -29.78 7.90
N MET A 153 1.36 -30.65 6.90
CA MET A 153 1.88 -30.30 5.58
C MET A 153 0.89 -29.46 4.77
N GLN A 154 -0.41 -29.59 5.00
CA GLN A 154 -1.46 -28.79 4.37
C GLN A 154 -1.56 -27.41 5.02
N ARG A 155 -1.37 -27.28 6.34
CA ARG A 155 -1.16 -25.99 7.03
C ARG A 155 0.14 -25.31 6.62
N ARG A 156 1.23 -26.08 6.45
CA ARG A 156 2.48 -25.56 5.88
C ARG A 156 2.34 -25.22 4.40
N ARG A 157 1.55 -25.94 3.60
CA ARG A 157 1.25 -25.57 2.20
C ARG A 157 0.37 -24.33 2.12
N GLN A 158 -0.56 -24.12 3.05
CA GLN A 158 -1.31 -22.86 3.13
C GLN A 158 -0.44 -21.68 3.59
N GLY A 159 0.60 -21.92 4.41
CA GLY A 159 1.57 -20.91 4.83
C GLY A 159 2.81 -20.73 3.92
N ALA A 160 3.10 -21.70 3.04
CA ALA A 160 4.32 -21.78 2.25
C ALA A 160 4.08 -22.11 0.75
N ALA A 161 2.84 -22.02 0.26
CA ALA A 161 2.60 -21.85 -1.17
C ALA A 161 2.97 -20.41 -1.53
N GLY A 162 4.20 -20.24 -1.99
CA GLY A 162 4.81 -18.97 -2.34
C GLY A 162 4.03 -18.21 -3.41
N SER A 163 3.67 -16.97 -3.07
CA SER A 163 3.77 -15.77 -3.89
C SER A 163 3.19 -14.65 -3.03
N SER A 164 4.03 -13.67 -2.68
CA SER A 164 3.70 -12.39 -2.06
C SER A 164 2.57 -12.38 -1.00
N ARG A 165 2.92 -12.19 0.27
CA ARG A 165 1.93 -11.94 1.34
C ARG A 165 1.01 -10.79 0.87
N ALA A 166 -0.30 -11.02 0.95
CA ALA A 166 -1.28 -9.99 0.62
C ALA A 166 -0.99 -8.75 1.49
N GLY A 167 -1.03 -7.59 0.87
CA GLY A 167 -0.70 -6.32 1.51
C GLY A 167 -1.44 -5.17 0.85
N ILE A 168 -1.20 -3.94 1.31
CA ILE A 168 -1.88 -2.73 0.81
C ILE A 168 -1.67 -2.54 -0.70
N PHE A 169 -0.49 -2.87 -1.22
CA PHE A 169 -0.11 -2.66 -2.62
C PHE A 169 -0.12 -3.94 -3.47
N ASN A 170 -0.28 -5.11 -2.84
CA ASN A 170 -0.36 -6.40 -3.52
C ASN A 170 -1.65 -7.10 -3.07
N GLN A 171 -2.76 -6.48 -3.46
CA GLN A 171 -4.09 -6.91 -3.09
C GLN A 171 -4.48 -8.12 -3.93
N ARG A 172 -5.01 -9.15 -3.27
CA ARG A 172 -5.53 -10.32 -3.97
C ARG A 172 -6.94 -10.04 -4.46
N GLU A 173 -7.25 -10.50 -5.67
CA GLU A 173 -8.62 -10.49 -6.19
C GLU A 173 -9.47 -11.43 -5.32
N ALA A 174 -10.33 -10.85 -4.49
CA ALA A 174 -11.27 -11.60 -3.67
C ALA A 174 -12.53 -11.90 -4.50
N PRO A 175 -12.93 -13.17 -4.68
CA PRO A 175 -14.13 -13.50 -5.44
C PRO A 175 -15.37 -13.00 -4.69
N SER A 176 -16.04 -12.00 -5.29
CA SER A 176 -17.38 -11.47 -5.03
C SER A 176 -17.62 -10.70 -3.70
N ILE A 177 -17.68 -9.35 -3.76
CA ILE A 177 -18.65 -8.44 -3.05
C ILE A 177 -18.68 -7.03 -3.73
N TRP A 178 -18.68 -6.90 -5.07
CA TRP A 178 -18.55 -5.59 -5.74
C TRP A 178 -19.86 -4.98 -6.24
N ALA A 179 -21.00 -5.44 -5.70
CA ALA A 179 -22.33 -4.96 -6.05
C ALA A 179 -22.91 -3.91 -5.08
N ASN A 180 -22.11 -3.36 -4.15
CA ASN A 180 -22.59 -2.30 -3.26
C ASN A 180 -21.70 -1.06 -3.33
N GLU A 181 -22.26 -0.01 -3.93
CA GLU A 181 -21.64 1.30 -4.17
C GLU A 181 -21.53 2.15 -2.89
N ASN A 182 -22.03 1.67 -1.76
CA ASN A 182 -22.00 2.41 -0.50
C ASN A 182 -20.66 2.26 0.22
N GLU A 183 -20.01 3.40 0.50
CA GLU A 183 -18.68 3.47 1.11
C GLU A 183 -18.63 2.94 2.55
N ASP A 184 -19.78 2.90 3.23
CA ASP A 184 -19.94 2.51 4.63
C ASP A 184 -20.41 1.05 4.84
N ASP A 185 -20.44 0.21 3.79
CA ASP A 185 -20.89 -1.17 3.94
C ASP A 185 -19.87 -2.01 4.76
N PRO A 186 -20.27 -2.64 5.89
CA PRO A 186 -19.43 -3.52 6.68
C PRO A 186 -18.78 -4.66 5.86
N GLY A 187 -19.46 -5.13 4.81
CA GLY A 187 -18.98 -6.15 3.89
C GLY A 187 -17.77 -5.70 3.07
N ARG A 188 -17.73 -4.41 2.68
CA ARG A 188 -16.61 -3.85 1.91
C ARG A 188 -15.33 -3.76 2.74
N ARG A 189 -15.44 -3.39 4.01
CA ARG A 189 -14.32 -3.40 4.95
C ARG A 189 -13.77 -4.81 5.16
N ALA A 190 -14.64 -5.80 5.34
CA ALA A 190 -14.22 -7.20 5.47
C ALA A 190 -13.54 -7.73 4.20
N ALA A 191 -14.03 -7.37 3.01
CA ALA A 191 -13.41 -7.70 1.74
C ALA A 191 -12.01 -7.08 1.60
N MET A 192 -11.88 -5.79 1.93
CA MET A 192 -10.60 -5.07 1.93
C MET A 192 -9.60 -5.65 2.92
N SER A 193 -10.05 -6.00 4.12
CA SER A 193 -9.23 -6.71 5.11
C SER A 193 -8.69 -8.01 4.53
N ARG A 194 -9.54 -8.84 3.91
CA ARG A 194 -9.12 -10.09 3.27
C ARG A 194 -8.16 -9.86 2.10
N ALA A 195 -8.45 -8.90 1.22
CA ALA A 195 -7.64 -8.57 0.05
C ALA A 195 -6.24 -8.06 0.43
N THR A 196 -6.12 -7.37 1.56
CA THR A 196 -4.87 -6.80 2.10
C THR A 196 -4.20 -7.68 3.17
N GLY A 197 -4.74 -8.87 3.47
CA GLY A 197 -4.22 -9.73 4.53
C GLY A 197 -4.33 -9.13 5.95
N GLY A 198 -5.31 -8.26 6.18
CA GLY A 198 -5.54 -7.54 7.44
C GLY A 198 -4.80 -6.20 7.55
N ALA A 199 -3.95 -5.85 6.57
CA ALA A 199 -3.15 -4.63 6.64
C ALA A 199 -4.00 -3.35 6.64
N SER A 200 -5.17 -3.37 6.00
CA SER A 200 -6.10 -2.22 5.96
C SER A 200 -6.79 -1.94 7.30
N ASP A 201 -6.82 -2.87 8.26
CA ASP A 201 -7.45 -2.67 9.58
C ASP A 201 -6.53 -1.98 10.59
N THR A 202 -5.25 -1.80 10.25
CA THR A 202 -4.26 -1.22 11.16
C THR A 202 -4.47 0.27 11.43
N SER A 203 -5.03 1.02 10.46
CA SER A 203 -5.24 2.46 10.55
C SER A 203 -6.18 2.95 9.45
N SER A 204 -6.92 4.03 9.67
CA SER A 204 -7.71 4.69 8.62
C SER A 204 -6.85 5.09 7.41
N LYS A 205 -5.58 5.45 7.64
CA LYS A 205 -4.64 5.76 6.55
C LYS A 205 -4.30 4.53 5.71
N SER A 206 -4.12 3.35 6.32
CA SER A 206 -3.86 2.12 5.57
C SER A 206 -5.09 1.64 4.81
N THR A 207 -6.29 1.86 5.36
CA THR A 207 -7.55 1.65 4.63
C THR A 207 -7.62 2.54 3.39
N LEU A 208 -7.38 3.85 3.53
CA LEU A 208 -7.44 4.80 2.40
C LEU A 208 -6.40 4.46 1.32
N LEU A 209 -5.16 4.14 1.71
CA LEU A 209 -4.12 3.73 0.77
C LEU A 209 -4.50 2.45 0.02
N ALA A 210 -5.05 1.47 0.72
CA ALA A 210 -5.52 0.26 0.07
C ALA A 210 -6.63 0.58 -0.94
N GLN A 211 -7.56 1.49 -0.62
CA GLN A 211 -8.56 1.90 -1.59
C GLN A 211 -7.92 2.62 -2.78
N LEU A 212 -6.99 3.56 -2.56
CA LEU A 212 -6.35 4.37 -3.59
C LEU A 212 -5.61 3.53 -4.65
N PHE A 213 -4.89 2.50 -4.21
CA PHE A 213 -4.04 1.66 -5.06
C PHE A 213 -4.68 0.32 -5.44
N GLN A 214 -5.97 0.17 -5.16
CA GLN A 214 -6.70 -1.03 -5.51
C GLN A 214 -6.67 -1.27 -7.03
N PRO A 215 -6.39 -2.50 -7.50
CA PRO A 215 -6.52 -2.86 -8.89
C PRO A 215 -7.96 -2.61 -9.43
N PRO A 216 -8.12 -2.31 -10.72
CA PRO A 216 -9.43 -2.06 -11.33
C PRO A 216 -10.19 -3.37 -11.60
N PHE A 217 -10.61 -4.06 -10.54
CA PHE A 217 -11.30 -5.37 -10.64
C PHE A 217 -12.58 -5.34 -11.47
N ASP A 218 -13.19 -4.18 -11.64
CA ASP A 218 -14.35 -3.94 -12.49
C ASP A 218 -14.01 -3.94 -14.00
N LEU A 219 -12.76 -3.63 -14.36
CA LEU A 219 -12.29 -3.66 -15.75
C LEU A 219 -11.69 -5.02 -16.13
N ILE A 220 -11.07 -5.70 -15.17
CA ILE A 220 -10.26 -6.90 -15.45
C ILE A 220 -11.15 -8.07 -15.91
N SER A 221 -10.95 -8.50 -17.15
CA SER A 221 -11.48 -9.75 -17.66
C SER A 221 -10.71 -10.94 -17.08
N ARG A 222 -11.43 -12.04 -16.82
CA ARG A 222 -10.88 -13.29 -16.28
C ARG A 222 -10.47 -14.29 -17.36
N LEU A 223 -10.63 -13.93 -18.62
CA LEU A 223 -10.33 -14.79 -19.75
C LEU A 223 -8.81 -14.97 -19.91
N PRO A 224 -8.34 -16.16 -20.28
CA PRO A 224 -6.98 -16.32 -20.78
C PRO A 224 -6.80 -15.56 -22.11
N PHE A 225 -5.56 -15.23 -22.44
CA PHE A 225 -5.25 -14.41 -23.62
C PHE A 225 -5.83 -14.98 -24.93
N SER A 226 -5.73 -16.29 -25.14
CA SER A 226 -6.31 -16.96 -26.30
C SER A 226 -7.83 -16.78 -26.41
N GLU A 227 -8.58 -16.92 -25.32
CA GLU A 227 -10.04 -16.79 -25.30
C GLU A 227 -10.46 -15.33 -25.46
N ALA A 228 -9.72 -14.39 -24.85
CA ALA A 228 -9.94 -12.96 -25.04
C ALA A 228 -9.78 -12.54 -26.51
N ARG A 229 -8.91 -13.22 -27.28
CA ARG A 229 -8.79 -13.01 -28.73
C ARG A 229 -9.99 -13.51 -29.50
N ASP A 230 -10.59 -14.62 -29.10
CA ASP A 230 -11.77 -15.13 -29.78
C ASP A 230 -12.99 -14.25 -29.46
N GLU A 231 -13.17 -13.86 -28.20
CA GLU A 231 -14.21 -12.90 -27.79
C GLU A 231 -14.02 -11.53 -28.46
N GLY A 232 -12.79 -11.03 -28.56
CA GLY A 232 -12.51 -9.76 -29.24
C GLY A 232 -12.84 -9.79 -30.73
N LYS A 233 -12.72 -10.95 -31.40
CA LYS A 233 -13.17 -11.10 -32.81
C LYS A 233 -14.69 -11.10 -32.92
N GLU A 234 -15.36 -11.78 -31.98
CA GLU A 234 -16.82 -11.92 -31.97
C GLU A 234 -17.52 -10.60 -31.61
N GLU A 235 -17.07 -9.94 -30.54
CA GLU A 235 -17.63 -8.67 -30.07
C GLU A 235 -17.05 -7.43 -30.75
N GLN A 236 -16.08 -7.60 -31.65
CA GLN A 236 -15.38 -6.49 -32.32
C GLN A 236 -14.74 -5.52 -31.32
N LYS A 237 -14.12 -6.07 -30.27
CA LYS A 237 -13.41 -5.31 -29.23
C LYS A 237 -11.90 -5.51 -29.33
N TRP A 238 -11.16 -4.44 -29.13
CA TRP A 238 -9.70 -4.48 -29.02
C TRP A 238 -9.28 -5.14 -27.72
N ILE A 239 -8.04 -5.60 -27.61
CA ILE A 239 -7.53 -6.14 -26.34
C ILE A 239 -6.54 -5.15 -25.76
N MET A 240 -6.76 -4.76 -24.50
CA MET A 240 -5.80 -3.97 -23.74
C MET A 240 -5.10 -4.86 -22.72
N VAL A 241 -3.78 -4.97 -22.79
CA VAL A 241 -2.99 -5.75 -21.84
C VAL A 241 -2.18 -4.82 -20.96
N ASN A 242 -2.25 -5.01 -19.64
CA ASN A 242 -1.45 -4.33 -18.64
C ASN A 242 -0.63 -5.36 -17.84
N VAL A 243 0.69 -5.38 -18.01
CA VAL A 243 1.61 -6.23 -17.25
C VAL A 243 2.30 -5.41 -16.17
N GLN A 244 2.20 -5.87 -14.92
CA GLN A 244 2.70 -5.18 -13.74
C GLN A 244 3.76 -5.99 -12.99
N ASP A 245 4.69 -5.28 -12.37
CA ASP A 245 5.58 -5.82 -11.34
C ASP A 245 5.22 -5.16 -10.00
N PRO A 246 4.81 -5.91 -8.97
CA PRO A 246 4.49 -5.34 -7.67
C PRO A 246 5.68 -4.64 -6.99
N SER A 247 6.91 -4.90 -7.44
CA SER A 247 8.13 -4.24 -6.95
C SER A 247 8.30 -2.82 -7.50
N ILE A 248 7.59 -2.47 -8.58
CA ILE A 248 7.75 -1.20 -9.29
C ILE A 248 6.59 -0.27 -8.92
N PHE A 249 6.94 0.87 -8.32
CA PHE A 249 5.93 1.80 -7.78
C PHE A 249 5.07 2.45 -8.87
N ASP A 250 5.62 2.68 -10.06
CA ASP A 250 4.85 3.25 -11.18
C ASP A 250 3.67 2.37 -11.61
N CYS A 251 3.76 1.04 -11.39
CA CYS A 251 2.61 0.15 -11.58
C CYS A 251 1.45 0.47 -10.62
N GLN A 252 1.76 0.89 -9.39
CA GLN A 252 0.77 1.32 -8.40
C GLN A 252 0.17 2.68 -8.78
N VAL A 253 0.99 3.59 -9.29
CA VAL A 253 0.55 4.92 -9.76
C VAL A 253 -0.53 4.78 -10.84
N LEU A 254 -0.40 3.83 -11.77
CA LEU A 254 -1.44 3.56 -12.78
C LEU A 254 -2.80 3.21 -12.17
N ASN A 255 -2.84 2.41 -11.10
CA ASN A 255 -4.09 2.04 -10.43
C ASN A 255 -4.82 3.26 -9.86
N ARG A 256 -4.07 4.27 -9.41
CA ARG A 256 -4.65 5.50 -8.87
C ARG A 256 -5.01 6.51 -9.96
N ASP A 257 -4.11 6.73 -10.92
CA ASP A 257 -4.17 7.89 -11.80
C ASP A 257 -4.81 7.57 -13.17
N ILE A 258 -4.69 6.33 -13.66
CA ILE A 258 -5.23 5.90 -14.96
C ILE A 258 -6.49 5.07 -14.78
N TRP A 259 -6.39 3.93 -14.09
CA TRP A 259 -7.48 2.96 -14.08
C TRP A 259 -8.69 3.38 -13.24
N LYS A 260 -8.58 4.43 -12.42
CA LYS A 260 -9.70 5.03 -11.68
C LYS A 260 -10.39 6.16 -12.39
N ASN A 261 -9.81 6.70 -13.46
CA ASN A 261 -10.40 7.79 -14.19
C ASN A 261 -11.70 7.30 -14.89
N ALA A 262 -12.81 7.98 -14.62
CA ALA A 262 -14.13 7.57 -15.09
C ALA A 262 -14.24 7.53 -16.63
N GLN A 263 -13.64 8.51 -17.32
CA GLN A 263 -13.67 8.56 -18.78
C GLN A 263 -12.87 7.41 -19.40
N ILE A 264 -11.68 7.14 -18.86
CA ILE A 264 -10.86 5.99 -19.32
C ILE A 264 -11.61 4.67 -19.06
N LYS A 265 -12.24 4.51 -17.88
CA LYS A 265 -13.04 3.32 -17.57
C LYS A 265 -14.16 3.10 -18.57
N GLU A 266 -14.92 4.15 -18.88
CA GLU A 266 -16.03 4.11 -19.83
C GLU A 266 -15.54 3.69 -21.22
N THR A 267 -14.50 4.35 -21.75
CA THR A 267 -13.90 3.99 -23.04
C THR A 267 -13.39 2.55 -23.08
N LEU A 268 -12.76 2.08 -22.00
CA LEU A 268 -12.25 0.70 -21.92
C LEU A 268 -13.37 -0.32 -21.89
N GLN A 269 -14.42 -0.10 -21.11
CA GLN A 269 -15.56 -1.02 -21.01
C GLN A 269 -16.33 -1.14 -22.34
N GLU A 270 -16.41 -0.06 -23.11
CA GLU A 270 -17.10 -0.05 -24.40
C GLU A 270 -16.30 -0.74 -25.50
N HIS A 271 -15.00 -0.43 -25.63
CA HIS A 271 -14.21 -0.80 -26.81
C HIS A 271 -13.16 -1.88 -26.59
N PHE A 272 -12.82 -2.21 -25.34
CA PHE A 272 -11.68 -3.07 -25.03
C PHE A 272 -12.05 -4.25 -24.11
N ILE A 273 -11.37 -5.37 -24.33
CA ILE A 273 -11.23 -6.44 -23.33
C ILE A 273 -9.95 -6.17 -22.56
N PHE A 274 -10.07 -5.80 -21.28
CA PHE A 274 -8.93 -5.44 -20.45
C PHE A 274 -8.38 -6.64 -19.70
N LEU A 275 -7.11 -6.97 -19.95
CA LEU A 275 -6.37 -8.05 -19.32
C LEU A 275 -5.24 -7.47 -18.47
N GLN A 276 -5.19 -7.86 -17.20
CA GLN A 276 -4.12 -7.47 -16.31
C GLN A 276 -3.39 -8.69 -15.76
N TYR A 277 -2.06 -8.68 -15.87
CA TYR A 277 -1.19 -9.75 -15.39
C TYR A 277 -0.10 -9.20 -14.49
N ASN A 278 0.24 -9.94 -13.43
CA ASN A 278 1.54 -9.79 -12.82
C ASN A 278 2.60 -10.46 -13.71
N LYS A 279 3.85 -10.00 -13.68
CA LYS A 279 4.95 -10.57 -14.47
C LYS A 279 5.20 -12.07 -14.26
N ASP A 280 4.76 -12.59 -13.10
CA ASP A 280 4.87 -13.98 -12.68
C ASP A 280 3.53 -14.73 -12.72
N ASP A 281 2.47 -14.09 -13.22
CA ASP A 281 1.15 -14.70 -13.30
C ASP A 281 1.12 -15.78 -14.40
N PRO A 282 0.81 -17.05 -14.07
CA PRO A 282 0.70 -18.10 -15.07
C PRO A 282 -0.37 -17.82 -16.14
N ARG A 283 -1.40 -17.02 -15.84
CA ARG A 283 -2.44 -16.61 -16.82
C ARG A 283 -1.87 -15.73 -17.93
N GLY A 284 -0.89 -14.90 -17.60
CA GLY A 284 -0.23 -14.01 -18.54
C GLY A 284 0.91 -14.67 -19.33
N ARG A 285 1.23 -15.94 -19.05
CA ARG A 285 2.42 -16.62 -19.59
C ARG A 285 2.46 -16.61 -21.12
N GLU A 286 1.32 -16.82 -21.77
CA GLU A 286 1.22 -16.81 -23.23
C GLU A 286 1.59 -15.45 -23.81
N TYR A 287 0.93 -14.38 -23.34
CA TYR A 287 1.24 -13.01 -23.76
C TYR A 287 2.69 -12.62 -23.46
N ILE A 288 3.15 -12.87 -22.24
CA ILE A 288 4.51 -12.55 -21.81
C ILE A 288 5.52 -13.28 -22.69
N GLN A 289 5.30 -14.54 -23.03
CA GLN A 289 6.20 -15.30 -23.89
C GLN A 289 6.27 -14.73 -25.31
N TYR A 290 5.14 -14.31 -25.88
CA TYR A 290 5.11 -13.83 -27.26
C TYR A 290 5.68 -12.43 -27.42
N TYR A 291 5.40 -11.52 -26.49
CA TYR A 291 5.71 -10.10 -26.71
C TYR A 291 6.64 -9.49 -25.67
N PHE A 292 6.78 -10.11 -24.51
CA PHE A 292 7.48 -9.49 -23.38
C PHE A 292 8.68 -10.32 -22.87
N ALA A 293 8.99 -11.47 -23.49
CA ALA A 293 9.95 -12.43 -22.96
C ALA A 293 11.36 -11.83 -22.76
N ASN A 294 11.79 -10.98 -23.70
CA ASN A 294 13.11 -10.35 -23.66
C ASN A 294 13.16 -9.15 -22.70
N GLN A 295 12.00 -8.62 -22.30
CA GLN A 295 11.86 -7.41 -21.50
C GLN A 295 11.38 -7.70 -20.06
N ARG A 296 10.89 -8.92 -19.81
CA ARG A 296 10.31 -9.36 -18.53
C ARG A 296 11.17 -9.09 -17.30
N ASP A 297 12.48 -9.23 -17.42
CA ASP A 297 13.39 -9.08 -16.29
C ASP A 297 14.01 -7.67 -16.21
N MET A 298 13.61 -6.75 -17.10
CA MET A 298 14.10 -5.37 -17.18
C MET A 298 13.07 -4.42 -16.57
N GLU A 299 13.44 -3.72 -15.50
CA GLU A 299 12.55 -2.83 -14.74
C GLU A 299 12.03 -1.64 -15.58
N ASP A 300 12.85 -1.14 -16.51
CA ASP A 300 12.53 0.01 -17.37
C ASP A 300 11.34 -0.22 -18.32
N TYR A 301 10.87 -1.47 -18.46
CA TYR A 301 9.71 -1.80 -19.29
C TYR A 301 8.40 -1.87 -18.51
N TYR A 302 8.44 -1.65 -17.20
CA TYR A 302 7.27 -1.64 -16.35
C TYR A 302 6.88 -0.21 -15.93
N PRO A 303 5.56 0.08 -15.85
CA PRO A 303 4.45 -0.77 -16.29
C PRO A 303 4.43 -0.96 -17.81
N HIS A 304 3.91 -2.10 -18.28
CA HIS A 304 3.75 -2.35 -19.72
C HIS A 304 2.26 -2.38 -20.08
N ILE A 305 1.82 -1.42 -20.90
CA ILE A 305 0.48 -1.35 -21.46
C ILE A 305 0.57 -1.54 -22.97
N ALA A 306 -0.27 -2.38 -23.56
CA ALA A 306 -0.35 -2.52 -25.00
C ALA A 306 -1.78 -2.71 -25.51
N ILE A 307 -2.04 -2.25 -26.73
CA ILE A 307 -3.23 -2.60 -27.51
C ILE A 307 -2.86 -3.71 -28.49
N VAL A 308 -3.66 -4.77 -28.50
CA VAL A 308 -3.50 -5.93 -29.38
C VAL A 308 -4.71 -6.07 -30.30
N ASP A 309 -4.47 -6.31 -31.59
CA ASP A 309 -5.53 -6.68 -32.53
C ASP A 309 -5.96 -8.14 -32.27
N PRO A 310 -7.24 -8.42 -31.93
CA PRO A 310 -7.70 -9.78 -31.65
C PRO A 310 -7.58 -10.71 -32.88
N ARG A 311 -7.70 -10.18 -34.10
CA ARG A 311 -7.67 -10.94 -35.37
C ARG A 311 -6.25 -11.41 -35.67
N THR A 312 -5.29 -10.49 -35.69
CA THR A 312 -3.90 -10.79 -36.09
C THR A 312 -3.02 -11.22 -34.92
N GLY A 313 -3.33 -10.74 -33.70
CA GLY A 313 -2.43 -10.85 -32.56
C GLY A 313 -1.26 -9.87 -32.63
N GLU A 314 -1.33 -8.80 -33.42
CA GLU A 314 -0.28 -7.79 -33.45
C GLU A 314 -0.44 -6.77 -32.32
N GLN A 315 0.67 -6.34 -31.72
CA GLN A 315 0.69 -5.17 -30.84
C GLN A 315 0.69 -3.90 -31.69
N VAL A 316 -0.36 -3.11 -31.59
CA VAL A 316 -0.55 -1.92 -32.45
C VAL A 316 -0.04 -0.65 -31.76
N LYS A 317 -0.15 -0.57 -30.43
CA LYS A 317 0.33 0.57 -29.63
C LYS A 317 0.80 0.09 -28.27
N THR A 318 1.91 0.64 -27.78
CA THR A 318 2.53 0.23 -26.52
C THR A 318 2.98 1.46 -25.73
N TRP A 319 2.74 1.46 -24.42
CA TRP A 319 3.29 2.39 -23.45
C TRP A 319 4.07 1.57 -22.43
N SER A 320 5.35 1.88 -22.21
CA SER A 320 6.17 1.13 -21.27
C SER A 320 7.15 2.03 -20.54
N GLY A 321 7.42 1.70 -19.28
CA GLY A 321 8.44 2.35 -18.47
C GLY A 321 7.98 3.62 -17.75
N SER A 322 8.97 4.28 -17.15
CA SER A 322 8.79 5.51 -16.38
C SER A 322 9.15 6.75 -17.21
N PRO A 323 8.40 7.87 -17.11
CA PRO A 323 7.20 8.04 -16.28
C PRO A 323 5.97 7.39 -16.90
N ALA A 324 5.07 6.91 -16.04
CA ALA A 324 3.73 6.47 -16.46
C ALA A 324 3.00 7.59 -17.22
N PRO A 325 2.17 7.26 -18.23
CA PRO A 325 1.41 8.27 -18.96
C PRO A 325 0.48 9.04 -18.02
N LYS A 326 0.18 10.30 -18.34
CA LYS A 326 -0.85 11.06 -17.63
C LYS A 326 -2.23 10.70 -18.18
N ALA A 327 -3.25 10.79 -17.33
CA ALA A 327 -4.62 10.41 -17.69
C ALA A 327 -5.16 11.14 -18.93
N ALA A 328 -4.92 12.46 -19.04
CA ALA A 328 -5.40 13.24 -20.18
C ALA A 328 -4.73 12.81 -21.49
N ASP A 329 -3.41 12.62 -21.47
CA ASP A 329 -2.64 12.19 -22.63
C ASP A 329 -3.03 10.76 -23.05
N PHE A 330 -3.19 9.86 -22.08
CA PHE A 330 -3.63 8.49 -22.33
C PHE A 330 -5.04 8.43 -22.94
N LEU A 331 -5.98 9.23 -22.43
CA LEU A 331 -7.34 9.28 -22.98
C LEU A 331 -7.36 9.81 -24.42
N MET A 332 -6.60 10.87 -24.70
CA MET A 332 -6.45 11.41 -26.06
C MET A 332 -5.86 10.34 -26.99
N ASP A 333 -4.84 9.63 -26.52
CA ASP A 333 -4.19 8.54 -27.23
C ASP A 333 -5.13 7.38 -27.56
N LEU A 334 -6.09 7.06 -26.68
CA LEU A 334 -7.11 6.04 -26.91
C LEU A 334 -8.10 6.46 -27.99
N HIS A 335 -8.61 7.70 -27.92
CA HIS A 335 -9.57 8.19 -28.90
C HIS A 335 -8.94 8.33 -30.29
N GLU A 336 -7.70 8.85 -30.36
CA GLU A 336 -6.94 8.90 -31.60
C GLU A 336 -6.72 7.51 -32.21
N PHE A 337 -6.49 6.51 -31.37
CA PHE A 337 -6.36 5.12 -31.82
C PHE A 337 -7.69 4.59 -32.41
N LEU A 338 -8.79 4.75 -31.68
CA LEU A 338 -10.11 4.29 -32.12
C LEU A 338 -10.60 4.99 -33.39
N ASP A 339 -10.24 6.26 -33.59
CA ASP A 339 -10.55 7.01 -34.81
C ASP A 339 -9.75 6.49 -36.03
N ARG A 340 -8.53 6.00 -35.82
CA ARG A 340 -7.64 5.51 -36.89
C ARG A 340 -7.87 4.06 -37.26
N TYR A 341 -8.22 3.23 -36.28
CA TYR A 341 -8.28 1.78 -36.43
C TYR A 341 -9.68 1.26 -36.12
N SER A 342 -10.26 0.50 -37.06
CA SER A 342 -11.54 -0.18 -36.89
C SER A 342 -11.39 -1.70 -36.98
N LEU A 343 -12.22 -2.41 -36.22
CA LEU A 343 -12.35 -3.87 -36.30
C LEU A 343 -13.43 -4.32 -37.31
N SER A 344 -14.20 -3.37 -37.84
CA SER A 344 -15.29 -3.55 -38.82
C SER A 344 -14.84 -4.00 -40.20
#